data_AF-A0A645F1N5-F1
#
_entry.id   AF-A0A645F1N5-F1
#
_cell.length_a   1.000
_cell.length_b   1.000
_cell.length_c   1.000
_cell.angle_alpha   90.00
_cell.angle_beta   90.00
_cell.angle_gamma   90.00
#
_symmetry.space_group_name_H-M   'P 1'
#
loop_
_entity.id
_entity.type
_entity.pdbx_description
1 polymer ?
#
loop_
_entity_poly.entity_id
_entity_poly.type
_entity_poly.pdbx_seq_one_letter_code
_entity_poly.pdbx_strand_id
1 'polypeptide(L)' 'MDGERIIRSVQLLRQFQFQVILSAPTEKVGDIGTLVDRNLCVLREGKRTCVKAFDPRKSEWIENE' A
#
# COMPACT_ATOMS: atom_id res chain seq x y z
N MET A 1 -1.58 -1.48 15.49
CA MET A 1 -2.35 -0.21 15.51
C MET A 1 -3.74 -0.51 14.97
N ASP A 2 -4.80 0.06 15.54
CA ASP A 2 -6.15 -0.07 14.98
C ASP A 2 -6.29 0.74 13.69
N GLY A 3 -7.36 0.48 12.94
CA GLY A 3 -7.59 1.12 11.63
C GLY A 3 -7.69 2.64 11.74
N GLU A 4 -8.38 3.17 12.74
CA GLU A 4 -8.52 4.62 12.95
C GLU A 4 -7.17 5.32 13.13
N ARG A 5 -6.29 4.77 13.98
CA ARG A 5 -4.96 5.34 14.20
C ARG A 5 -4.07 5.21 12.96
N ILE A 6 -4.23 4.16 12.16
CA ILE A 6 -3.51 4.02 10.87
C ILE A 6 -3.95 5.12 9.91
N ILE A 7 -5.26 5.30 9.71
CA ILE A 7 -5.82 6.34 8.83
C ILE A 7 -5.30 7.71 9.24
N ARG A 8 -5.35 8.03 10.54
CA ARG A 8 -4.88 9.32 11.05
C ARG A 8 -3.37 9.53 10.83
N SER A 9 -2.58 8.49 11.00
CA SER A 9 -1.13 8.54 10.77
C SER A 9 -0.80 8.81 9.31
N VAL A 10 -1.48 8.14 8.37
CA VAL A 10 -1.28 8.36 6.93
C VAL A 10 -1.68 9.79 6.52
N GLN A 11 -2.77 10.32 7.06
CA GLN A 11 -3.19 11.71 6.81
C GLN A 11 -2.15 12.73 7.29
N LEU A 12 -1.58 12.52 8.48
CA LEU A 12 -0.50 13.37 9.00
C LEU A 12 0.74 13.30 8.12
N LEU A 13 1.14 12.11 7.69
CA LEU A 13 2.29 11.92 6.79
C LEU A 13 2.15 12.69 5.48
N ARG A 14 0.95 12.74 4.89
CA ARG A 14 0.68 13.53 3.67
C ARG A 14 0.92 15.05 3.85
N GLN A 15 0.83 15.58 5.06
CA GLN A 15 1.06 17.00 5.34
C GLN A 15 2.54 17.39 5.26
N PHE A 16 3.47 16.46 5.51
CA PHE A 16 4.90 16.73 5.54
C PHE A 16 5.55 16.79 4.14
N GLN A 17 4.84 16.42 3.07
CA GLN A 17 5.30 16.51 1.68
C GLN A 17 6.61 15.73 1.38
N PHE A 18 6.90 14.67 2.13
CA PHE A 18 8.01 13.75 1.85
C PHE A 18 7.55 12.50 1.12
N GLN A 19 8.49 11.84 0.43
CA GLN A 19 8.27 10.48 -0.05
C GLN A 19 8.28 9.51 1.13
N VAL A 20 7.25 8.67 1.24
CA VAL A 20 7.10 7.68 2.31
C VAL A 20 6.88 6.29 1.73
N ILE A 21 7.56 5.30 2.31
CA ILE A 21 7.30 3.88 2.06
C ILE A 21 6.67 3.30 3.32
N LEU A 22 5.44 2.80 3.20
CA LEU A 22 4.73 2.12 4.27
C LEU A 22 4.80 0.61 4.03
N SER A 23 5.23 -0.13 5.05
CA SER A 23 5.20 -1.59 5.06
C SER A 23 4.24 -2.06 6.14
N ALA A 24 3.32 -2.92 5.77
CA ALA A 24 2.29 -3.43 6.66
C ALA A 24 1.98 -4.90 6.31
N PRO A 25 1.55 -5.71 7.30
CA PRO A 25 1.13 -7.07 7.05
C PRO A 25 -0.22 -7.11 6.32
N THR A 26 -0.54 -8.25 5.69
CA THR A 26 -1.66 -8.39 4.76
C THR A 26 -3.01 -8.01 5.37
N GLU A 27 -3.22 -8.31 6.65
CA GLU A 27 -4.45 -7.97 7.39
C GLU A 27 -4.68 -6.46 7.54
N LYS A 28 -3.68 -5.63 7.25
CA LYS A 28 -3.75 -4.16 7.30
C LYS A 28 -3.87 -3.48 5.94
N VAL A 29 -3.89 -4.27 4.85
CA VAL A 29 -4.02 -3.72 3.50
C VAL A 29 -5.33 -2.96 3.32
N GLY A 30 -6.44 -3.43 3.90
CA GLY A 30 -7.73 -2.73 3.83
C GLY A 30 -7.73 -1.35 4.51
N ASP A 31 -6.97 -1.19 5.59
CA ASP A 31 -6.86 0.07 6.33
C ASP A 31 -6.00 1.13 5.58
N ILE A 32 -5.09 0.70 4.70
CA ILE A 32 -4.04 1.54 4.09
C ILE A 32 -4.24 1.73 2.59
N GLY A 33 -4.75 0.71 1.89
CA GLY A 33 -4.56 0.54 0.45
C GLY A 33 -5.12 1.66 -0.41
N THR A 34 -6.23 2.28 0.01
CA THR A 34 -6.86 3.41 -0.71
C THR A 34 -6.34 4.78 -0.27
N LEU A 35 -5.52 4.86 0.78
CA LEU A 35 -4.98 6.11 1.32
C LEU A 35 -3.61 6.49 0.74
N VAL A 36 -2.92 5.51 0.13
CA VAL A 36 -1.59 5.67 -0.46
C VAL A 36 -1.69 5.92 -1.97
N ASP A 37 -0.63 6.45 -2.56
CA ASP A 37 -0.63 6.74 -4.00
C ASP A 37 -0.39 5.50 -4.86
N ARG A 38 0.35 4.52 -4.34
CA ARG A 38 0.59 3.21 -4.96
C ARG A 38 0.74 2.12 -3.91
N ASN A 39 0.29 0.93 -4.25
CA ASN A 39 0.49 -0.28 -3.47
C ASN A 39 1.40 -1.23 -4.22
N LEU A 40 2.33 -1.86 -3.50
CA LEU A 40 3.17 -2.93 -3.99
C LEU A 40 2.88 -4.17 -3.14
N CYS A 41 2.19 -5.15 -3.73
CA CYS A 41 1.89 -6.41 -3.08
C CYS A 41 3.00 -7.41 -3.40
N VAL A 42 3.70 -7.87 -2.37
CA VAL A 42 4.74 -8.90 -2.49
C VAL A 42 4.08 -10.25 -2.31
N LEU A 43 4.14 -11.07 -3.35
CA LEU A 43 3.53 -12.39 -3.41
C LEU A 43 4.60 -13.46 -3.54
N ARG A 44 4.35 -14.62 -2.94
CA ARG A 44 5.19 -15.80 -3.08
C ARG A 44 4.51 -16.79 -4.02
N GLU A 45 5.16 -17.08 -5.13
CA GLU A 45 4.73 -18.08 -6.12
C GLU A 45 5.70 -19.26 -6.06
N GLY A 46 5.38 -20.24 -5.21
CA GLY A 46 6.25 -21.40 -4.94
C GLY A 46 7.59 -21.00 -4.31
N LYS A 47 8.67 -21.11 -5.11
CA LYS A 47 10.04 -20.72 -4.72
C LYS A 47 10.45 -19.33 -5.26
N ARG A 48 9.53 -18.61 -5.90
CA ARG A 48 9.78 -17.27 -6.44
C ARG A 48 9.00 -16.22 -5.66
N THR A 49 9.52 -15.00 -5.65
CA THR A 49 8.84 -13.82 -5.13
C THR A 49 8.55 -12.89 -6.30
N CYS A 50 7.31 -12.45 -6.43
CA CYS A 50 6.88 -11.48 -7.43
C CYS A 50 6.23 -10.27 -6.76
N VAL A 51 6.16 -9.15 -7.49
CA VAL A 51 5.54 -7.91 -7.03
C VAL A 51 4.42 -7.54 -7.99
N LYS A 52 3.22 -7.35 -7.45
CA LYS A 52 2.08 -6.79 -8.20
C LYS A 52 1.80 -5.38 -7.72
N ALA A 53 1.69 -4.45 -8.66
CA ALA A 53 1.41 -3.06 -8.35
C ALA A 53 -0.08 -2.75 -8.52
N PHE A 54 -0.62 -1.93 -7.62
CA PHE A 54 -2.01 -1.45 -7.67
C PHE A 54 -2.04 0.06 -7.45
N ASP A 55 -2.73 0.79 -8.34
CA ASP A 55 -2.96 2.23 -8.19
C ASP A 55 -4.42 2.49 -7.80
N PRO A 56 -4.70 2.86 -6.54
CA PRO A 56 -6.07 3.09 -6.08
C PRO A 56 -6.76 4.25 -6.78
N ARG A 57 -6.01 5.16 -7.44
CA ARG A 57 -6.59 6.31 -8.16
C ARG A 57 -7.08 5.91 -9.56
N LYS A 58 -6.58 4.80 -10.09
CA LYS A 58 -7.01 4.25 -11.39
C LYS A 58 -8.00 3.10 -11.24
N SER A 59 -8.10 2.50 -10.04
CA SER A 59 -8.87 1.26 -9.80
C SER A 59 -8.42 0.10 -10.70
N GLU A 60 -7.14 0.07 -11.05
CA GLU A 60 -6.56 -0.90 -12.00
C GLU A 60 -5.30 -1.56 -11.41
N TRP A 61 -5.07 -2.83 -11.79
CA TRP A 61 -3.80 -3.50 -11.58
C TRP A 61 -2.81 -3.04 -12.63
N ILE A 62 -1.59 -2.73 -12.21
CA ILE A 62 -0.52 -2.40 -13.14
C ILE A 62 0.23 -3.69 -13.44
N GLU A 63 0.12 -4.16 -14.69
CA GLU A 63 0.99 -5.20 -15.21
C GLU A 63 2.40 -4.61 -15.36
N ASN A 64 3.39 -5.26 -14.77
CA ASN A 64 4.79 -4.94 -15.02
C ASN A 64 5.22 -5.82 -16.20
N GLU A 65 5.47 -5.21 -17.36
CA GLU A 65 6.20 -5.84 -18.48
C GLU A 65 7.63 -6.23 -18.07
#